data_AF-A0A828UBI8-F1
#
_entry.id   AF-A0A828UBI8-F1
#
_cell.length_a   1.000
_cell.length_b   1.000
_cell.length_c   1.000
_cell.angle_alpha   90.00
_cell.angle_beta   90.00
_cell.angle_gamma   90.00
#
_symmetry.space_group_name_H-M   'P 1'
#
loop_
_entity.id
_entity.type
_entity.pdbx_description
1 polymer ?
#
loop_
_entity_poly.entity_id
_entity_poly.type
_entity_poly.pdbx_seq_one_letter_code
_entity_poly.pdbx_strand_id
1 'polypeptide(L)'
;MMNSSIKSFSLLAVILLAGCSSPTSRIADCQAQGVSHDTCYLAEQQRQTAILSASEAQAFKNAEAAQHAQAAKKAIYKGFGMTFRMSSKNFAYLNDSLCAIDEDNKDATVYQSGLYNVIVYHHTGKVALMKEGQFVGYLK
;
A
#
# COMPACT_ATOMS: atom_id res chain seq x y z
N MET A 1 -13.74 -54.58 17.88
CA MET A 1 -13.52 -53.64 16.77
C MET A 1 -14.73 -52.72 16.68
N MET A 2 -14.48 -51.40 16.71
CA MET A 2 -15.36 -50.22 16.57
C MET A 2 -16.64 -50.06 17.43
N ASN A 3 -17.05 -48.88 17.89
CA ASN A 3 -16.39 -47.65 18.38
C ASN A 3 -17.50 -46.73 18.94
N SER A 4 -17.27 -46.21 20.15
CA SER A 4 -17.63 -44.89 20.71
C SER A 4 -18.94 -44.17 20.38
N SER A 5 -19.71 -43.97 21.46
CA SER A 5 -20.16 -42.66 21.97
C SER A 5 -20.89 -41.69 21.03
N ILE A 6 -22.21 -41.89 20.92
CA ILE A 6 -23.16 -40.79 20.73
C ILE A 6 -23.31 -40.10 22.09
N LYS A 7 -22.39 -39.19 22.40
CA LYS A 7 -22.52 -38.24 23.51
C LYS A 7 -22.25 -36.85 22.98
N SER A 8 -23.26 -36.00 23.14
CA SER A 8 -23.15 -34.54 23.24
C SER A 8 -22.43 -33.83 22.11
N PHE A 9 -23.19 -33.40 21.10
CA PHE A 9 -22.90 -32.13 20.44
C PHE A 9 -24.22 -31.37 20.20
N SER A 10 -24.88 -31.02 21.30
CA SER A 10 -25.63 -29.77 21.37
C SER A 10 -24.65 -28.63 21.15
N LEU A 11 -24.50 -28.18 19.91
CA LEU A 11 -23.97 -26.86 19.62
C LEU A 11 -24.91 -26.21 18.62
N LEU A 12 -25.94 -25.59 19.18
CA LEU A 12 -26.76 -24.57 18.54
C LEU A 12 -25.83 -23.60 17.79
N ALA A 13 -25.77 -23.73 16.46
CA ALA A 13 -25.23 -22.71 15.59
C ALA A 13 -26.25 -21.57 15.46
N VAL A 14 -26.47 -20.84 16.55
CA VAL A 14 -27.12 -19.53 16.50
C VAL A 14 -26.02 -18.52 16.21
N ILE A 15 -25.59 -18.48 14.95
CA ILE A 15 -24.81 -17.37 14.42
C ILE A 15 -25.81 -16.21 14.33
N LEU A 16 -25.78 -15.34 15.34
CA LEU A 16 -26.49 -14.07 15.32
C LEU A 16 -25.96 -13.22 14.16
N LEU A 17 -26.64 -13.33 13.01
CA LEU A 17 -26.61 -12.33 11.94
C LEU A 17 -27.30 -11.03 12.41
N ALA A 18 -26.90 -10.47 13.54
CA ALA A 18 -27.42 -9.22 14.08
C ALA A 18 -26.93 -7.98 13.30
N GLY A 19 -26.78 -8.10 11.98
CA GLY A 19 -26.33 -7.03 11.09
C GLY A 19 -27.04 -6.99 9.72
N CYS A 20 -27.81 -8.01 9.34
CA CYS A 20 -28.60 -8.00 8.09
C CYS A 20 -30.04 -7.57 8.35
N SER A 21 -30.24 -6.49 9.08
CA SER A 21 -31.54 -5.82 9.09
C SER A 21 -31.67 -4.99 7.83
N SER A 22 -32.64 -5.32 6.99
CA SER A 22 -33.02 -4.46 5.89
C SER A 22 -33.48 -3.09 6.44
N PRO A 23 -33.35 -2.00 5.65
CA PRO A 23 -33.75 -0.66 6.08
C PRO A 23 -35.22 -0.63 6.57
N THR A 24 -36.08 -1.46 5.99
CA THR A 24 -37.49 -1.59 6.38
C THR A 24 -37.67 -2.16 7.79
N SER A 25 -36.87 -3.14 8.21
CA SER A 25 -36.94 -3.70 9.57
C SER A 25 -36.50 -2.68 10.63
N ARG A 26 -35.50 -1.84 10.31
CA ARG A 26 -35.02 -0.80 11.25
C ARG A 26 -36.00 0.35 11.41
N ILE A 27 -36.70 0.71 10.34
CA ILE A 27 -37.78 1.70 10.43
C ILE A 27 -38.93 1.14 11.27
N ALA A 28 -39.31 -0.13 11.10
CA ALA A 28 -40.35 -0.77 11.90
C ALA A 28 -39.98 -0.87 13.40
N ASP A 29 -38.73 -1.23 13.72
CA ASP A 29 -38.22 -1.26 15.11
C ASP A 29 -38.25 0.14 15.74
N CYS A 30 -37.90 1.17 14.97
CA CYS A 30 -37.91 2.57 15.41
C CYS A 30 -39.36 3.08 15.64
N GLN A 31 -40.30 2.71 14.77
CA GLN A 31 -41.73 3.00 14.98
C GLN A 31 -42.29 2.27 16.21
N ALA A 32 -41.86 1.03 16.47
CA ALA A 32 -42.27 0.27 17.66
C ALA A 32 -41.80 0.93 18.97
N GLN A 33 -40.78 1.79 18.93
CA GLN A 33 -40.33 2.61 20.06
C GLN A 33 -41.16 3.90 20.23
N GLY A 34 -42.22 4.09 19.45
CA GLY A 34 -43.10 5.25 19.50
C GLY A 34 -42.56 6.47 18.74
N VAL A 35 -41.52 6.29 17.93
CA VAL A 35 -40.96 7.36 17.09
C VAL A 35 -41.75 7.49 15.79
N SER A 36 -41.95 8.71 15.30
CA SER A 36 -42.70 8.93 14.06
C SER A 36 -41.96 8.33 12.85
N HIS A 37 -42.71 7.85 11.86
CA HIS A 37 -42.16 7.25 10.63
C HIS A 37 -41.12 8.16 9.96
N ASP A 38 -41.42 9.46 9.86
CA ASP A 38 -40.57 10.43 9.19
C ASP A 38 -39.24 10.65 9.93
N THR A 39 -39.27 10.63 11.26
CA THR A 39 -38.05 10.69 12.09
C THR A 39 -37.20 9.43 11.91
N CYS A 40 -37.84 8.26 11.86
CA CYS A 40 -37.14 7.00 11.62
C CYS A 40 -36.51 6.94 10.21
N TYR A 41 -37.21 7.48 9.21
CA TYR A 41 -36.71 7.57 7.84
C TYR A 41 -35.50 8.50 7.72
N LEU A 42 -35.56 9.68 8.34
CA LEU A 42 -34.44 10.62 8.40
C LEU A 42 -33.22 10.04 9.13
N ALA A 43 -33.44 9.34 10.24
CA ALA A 43 -32.36 8.67 10.98
C ALA A 43 -31.64 7.62 10.13
N GLU A 44 -32.39 6.82 9.36
CA GLU A 44 -31.81 5.81 8.46
C GLU A 44 -31.07 6.45 7.28
N GLN A 45 -31.58 7.55 6.74
CA GLN A 45 -30.88 8.32 5.70
C GLN A 45 -29.54 8.87 6.21
N GLN A 46 -29.53 9.47 7.41
CA GLN A 46 -28.29 9.96 8.03
C GLN A 46 -27.30 8.82 8.28
N ARG A 47 -27.80 7.65 8.69
CA ARG A 47 -26.97 6.44 8.89
C ARG A 47 -26.33 5.98 7.59
N GLN A 48 -27.07 5.95 6.48
CA GLN A 48 -26.53 5.61 5.16
C GLN A 48 -25.45 6.61 4.72
N THR A 49 -25.71 7.92 4.88
CA THR A 49 -24.73 8.96 4.58
C THR A 49 -23.46 8.81 5.42
N ALA A 50 -23.60 8.50 6.72
CA ALA A 50 -22.46 8.26 7.60
C ALA A 50 -21.63 7.04 7.16
N ILE A 51 -22.27 5.94 6.74
CA ILE A 51 -21.57 4.75 6.22
C ILE A 51 -20.79 5.09 4.96
N LEU A 52 -21.39 5.83 4.02
CA LEU A 52 -20.71 6.25 2.79
C LEU A 52 -19.50 7.14 3.12
N SER A 53 -19.66 8.16 3.96
CA SER A 53 -18.54 9.03 4.35
C SER A 53 -17.41 8.29 5.08
N ALA A 54 -17.75 7.30 5.92
CA ALA A 54 -16.76 6.48 6.62
C ALA A 54 -16.03 5.57 5.65
N SER A 55 -16.73 5.01 4.66
CA SER A 55 -16.13 4.17 3.62
C SER A 55 -15.18 4.97 2.72
N GLU A 56 -15.54 6.20 2.35
CA GLU A 56 -14.68 7.12 1.58
C GLU A 56 -13.44 7.49 2.38
N ALA A 57 -13.58 7.88 3.65
CA ALA A 57 -12.45 8.21 4.52
C ALA A 57 -11.49 7.02 4.71
N GLN A 58 -12.01 5.79 4.81
CA GLN A 58 -11.21 4.58 4.88
C GLN A 58 -10.48 4.32 3.55
N ALA A 59 -11.15 4.54 2.41
CA ALA A 59 -10.55 4.40 1.09
C ALA A 59 -9.39 5.39 0.87
N PHE A 60 -9.56 6.65 1.30
CA PHE A 60 -8.48 7.64 1.24
C PHE A 60 -7.28 7.25 2.12
N LYS A 61 -7.51 6.81 3.36
CA LYS A 61 -6.42 6.36 4.25
C LYS A 61 -5.66 5.15 3.70
N ASN A 62 -6.37 4.20 3.08
CA ASN A 62 -5.76 3.03 2.46
C ASN A 62 -4.98 3.40 1.19
N ALA A 63 -5.49 4.34 0.38
CA ALA A 63 -4.79 4.87 -0.78
C ALA A 63 -3.52 5.64 -0.37
N GLU A 64 -3.61 6.45 0.69
CA GLU A 64 -2.48 7.18 1.27
C GLU A 64 -1.41 6.21 1.81
N ALA A 65 -1.80 5.19 2.57
CA ALA A 65 -0.88 4.15 3.05
C ALA A 65 -0.17 3.40 1.90
N ALA A 66 -0.89 3.11 0.81
CA ALA A 66 -0.32 2.50 -0.39
C ALA A 66 0.68 3.43 -1.10
N GLN A 67 0.38 4.73 -1.19
CA GLN A 67 1.29 5.72 -1.77
C GLN A 67 2.55 5.92 -0.91
N HIS A 68 2.42 5.98 0.41
CA HIS A 68 3.58 6.08 1.31
C HIS A 68 4.47 4.83 1.31
N ALA A 69 3.88 3.64 1.15
CA ALA A 69 4.64 2.39 1.02
C ALA A 69 5.45 2.31 -0.29
N GLN A 70 4.96 2.95 -1.37
CA GLN A 70 5.66 3.02 -2.65
C GLN A 70 6.77 4.09 -2.67
N ALA A 71 6.58 5.21 -1.94
CA ALA A 71 7.56 6.28 -1.84
C ALA A 71 8.79 5.96 -0.94
N ALA A 72 8.72 4.92 -0.10
CA ALA A 72 9.74 4.63 0.90
C ALA A 72 10.84 3.64 0.46
N LYS A 73 10.86 3.15 -0.78
CA LYS A 73 11.98 2.34 -1.28
C LYS A 73 13.13 3.26 -1.71
N LYS A 74 13.89 3.77 -0.74
CA LYS A 74 15.24 4.32 -0.98
C LYS A 74 16.08 3.21 -1.61
N ALA A 75 16.34 3.30 -2.90
CA ALA A 75 17.09 2.30 -3.63
C ALA A 75 18.58 2.49 -3.33
N ILE A 76 19.11 1.63 -2.47
CA ILE A 76 20.52 1.57 -2.10
C ILE A 76 21.11 0.33 -2.77
N TYR A 77 22.13 0.53 -3.59
CA TYR A 77 22.83 -0.51 -4.31
C TYR A 77 24.30 -0.53 -3.88
N LYS A 78 24.84 -1.70 -3.61
CA LYS A 78 26.21 -1.90 -3.13
C LYS A 78 26.96 -2.88 -4.03
N GLY A 79 28.27 -2.69 -4.14
CA GLY A 79 29.14 -3.59 -4.90
C GLY A 79 30.48 -2.96 -5.20
N PHE A 80 31.51 -3.78 -5.37
CA PHE A 80 32.86 -3.35 -5.78
C PHE A 80 33.46 -2.24 -4.89
N GLY A 81 33.14 -2.24 -3.59
CA GLY A 81 33.58 -1.21 -2.63
C GLY A 81 32.83 0.13 -2.75
N MET A 82 31.77 0.18 -3.55
CA MET A 82 30.96 1.36 -3.80
C MET A 82 29.54 1.19 -3.23
N THR A 83 28.97 2.28 -2.71
CA THR A 83 27.58 2.38 -2.26
C THR A 83 26.89 3.48 -3.05
N PHE A 84 25.95 3.09 -3.91
CA PHE A 84 25.12 4.01 -4.67
C PHE A 84 23.76 4.15 -3.98
N ARG A 85 23.35 5.38 -3.69
CA ARG A 85 22.09 5.69 -3.01
C ARG A 85 21.29 6.68 -3.83
N MET A 86 20.13 6.27 -4.31
CA MET A 86 19.16 7.18 -4.93
C MET A 86 18.19 7.70 -3.86
N SER A 87 18.19 9.02 -3.66
CA SER A 87 17.16 9.69 -2.87
C SER A 87 15.97 10.08 -3.73
N SER A 88 16.23 10.54 -4.96
CA SER A 88 15.23 10.80 -6.00
C SER A 88 15.92 10.73 -7.37
N LYS A 89 15.17 10.87 -8.47
CA LYS A 89 15.74 10.91 -9.82
C LYS A 89 16.85 11.97 -9.97
N ASN A 90 16.71 13.12 -9.32
CA ASN A 90 17.68 14.22 -9.42
C ASN A 90 18.80 14.16 -8.38
N PHE A 91 18.64 13.33 -7.34
CA PHE A 91 19.55 13.28 -6.20
C PHE A 91 20.01 11.85 -5.97
N ALA A 92 21.21 11.55 -6.47
CA ALA A 92 21.90 10.30 -6.25
C ALA A 92 23.30 10.54 -5.66
N TYR A 93 23.76 9.59 -4.86
CA TYR A 93 25.03 9.67 -4.16
C TYR A 93 25.84 8.39 -4.41
N LEU A 94 27.14 8.53 -4.64
CA LEU A 94 28.09 7.43 -4.71
C LEU A 94 29.11 7.61 -3.59
N ASN A 95 29.16 6.68 -2.64
CA ASN A 95 29.96 6.80 -1.41
C ASN A 95 29.75 8.15 -0.70
N ASP A 96 28.49 8.57 -0.59
CA ASP A 96 28.06 9.86 -0.03
C ASP A 96 28.50 11.13 -0.77
N SER A 97 29.22 10.99 -1.90
CA SER A 97 29.47 12.09 -2.83
C SER A 97 28.27 12.27 -3.76
N LEU A 98 27.82 13.51 -3.95
CA LEU A 98 26.71 13.82 -4.84
C LEU A 98 27.12 13.54 -6.30
N CYS A 99 26.28 12.82 -7.03
CA CYS A 99 26.48 12.58 -8.46
C CYS A 99 25.80 13.66 -9.30
N ALA A 100 26.44 14.05 -10.39
CA ALA A 100 25.81 14.81 -11.46
C ALA A 100 25.08 13.85 -12.41
N ILE A 101 24.00 14.30 -13.05
CA ILE A 101 23.39 13.56 -14.15
C ILE A 101 24.13 13.94 -15.42
N ASP A 102 24.74 12.96 -16.07
CA ASP A 102 25.44 13.13 -17.35
C ASP A 102 24.47 12.92 -18.52
N GLU A 103 23.65 11.87 -18.44
CA GLU A 103 22.63 11.55 -19.44
C GLU A 103 21.35 11.06 -18.78
N ASP A 104 20.20 11.52 -19.28
CA ASP A 104 18.88 11.04 -18.86
C ASP A 104 18.03 10.75 -20.10
N ASN A 105 17.68 9.48 -20.27
CA ASN A 105 16.89 9.01 -21.39
C ASN A 105 15.76 8.08 -20.91
N LYS A 106 14.82 7.73 -21.79
CA LYS A 106 13.70 6.84 -21.46
C LYS A 106 14.15 5.44 -20.98
N ASP A 107 15.34 5.00 -21.37
CA ASP A 107 15.84 3.65 -21.11
C ASP A 107 16.79 3.59 -19.90
N ALA A 108 17.55 4.66 -19.64
CA ALA A 108 18.48 4.75 -18.51
C ALA A 108 18.83 6.19 -18.12
N THR A 109 19.25 6.36 -16.86
CA THR A 109 19.89 7.58 -16.35
C THR A 109 21.34 7.26 -15.95
N VAL A 110 22.29 8.10 -16.38
CA VAL A 110 23.71 8.01 -16.06
C VAL A 110 24.09 9.07 -15.03
N TYR A 111 24.61 8.62 -13.90
CA TYR A 111 25.10 9.45 -12.82
C TYR A 111 26.61 9.44 -12.77
N GLN A 112 27.25 10.59 -12.89
CA GLN A 112 28.70 10.74 -12.83
C GLN A 112 29.14 11.26 -11.46
N SER A 113 30.16 10.64 -10.89
CA SER A 113 30.85 11.08 -9.67
C SER A 113 32.35 10.91 -9.86
N GLY A 114 33.00 11.98 -10.32
CA GLY A 114 34.43 11.97 -10.63
C GLY A 114 34.76 11.00 -11.77
N LEU A 115 35.59 10.00 -11.49
CA LEU A 115 36.02 8.96 -12.43
C LEU A 115 35.01 7.82 -12.59
N TYR A 116 33.91 7.83 -11.82
CA TYR A 116 32.91 6.78 -11.83
C TYR A 116 31.64 7.24 -12.52
N ASN A 117 31.06 6.35 -13.32
CA ASN A 117 29.74 6.52 -13.92
C ASN A 117 28.84 5.38 -13.45
N VAL A 118 27.63 5.70 -12.99
CA VAL A 118 26.63 4.74 -12.55
C VAL A 118 25.44 4.83 -13.48
N ILE A 119 25.14 3.75 -14.20
CA ILE A 119 24.05 3.68 -15.17
C ILE A 119 22.88 2.93 -14.55
N VAL A 120 21.74 3.59 -14.41
CA VAL A 120 20.51 3.01 -13.86
C VAL A 120 19.55 2.74 -15.01
N TYR A 121 19.30 1.46 -15.30
CA TYR A 121 18.38 1.05 -16.37
C TYR A 121 16.93 1.05 -15.88
N HIS A 122 16.06 1.85 -16.51
CA HIS A 122 14.65 1.97 -16.09
C HIS A 122 13.84 0.70 -16.31
N HIS A 123 14.07 -0.01 -17.42
CA HIS A 123 13.32 -1.22 -17.77
C HIS A 123 13.68 -2.44 -16.93
N THR A 124 14.96 -2.59 -16.61
CA THR A 124 15.46 -3.79 -15.91
C THR A 124 15.70 -3.57 -14.42
N GLY A 125 15.77 -2.32 -13.97
CA GLY A 125 16.14 -1.95 -12.61
C GLY A 125 17.58 -2.27 -12.23
N LYS A 126 18.41 -2.71 -13.20
CA LYS A 126 19.83 -3.01 -12.98
C LYS A 126 20.61 -1.71 -12.88
N VAL A 127 21.60 -1.71 -12.01
CA VAL A 127 22.51 -0.58 -11.82
C VAL A 127 23.92 -1.02 -12.17
N ALA A 128 24.47 -0.46 -13.25
CA ALA A 128 25.83 -0.73 -13.70
C ALA A 128 26.79 0.31 -13.15
N LEU A 129 27.97 -0.12 -12.70
CA LEU A 129 29.07 0.73 -12.29
C LEU A 129 30.16 0.70 -13.38
N MET A 130 30.62 1.87 -13.77
CA MET A 130 31.79 2.07 -14.60
C MET A 130 32.83 2.90 -13.88
N LYS A 131 34.10 2.62 -14.16
CA LYS A 131 35.25 3.38 -13.70
C LYS A 131 36.10 3.72 -14.91
N GLU A 132 36.36 5.00 -15.16
CA GLU A 132 37.19 5.47 -16.29
C GLU A 132 36.73 4.91 -17.64
N GLY A 133 35.41 4.78 -17.84
CA GLY A 133 34.81 4.22 -19.06
C GLY A 133 34.85 2.68 -19.16
N GLN A 134 35.47 1.98 -18.20
CA GLN A 134 35.45 0.52 -18.13
C GLN A 134 34.31 0.03 -17.26
N PHE A 135 33.60 -0.99 -17.73
CA PHE A 135 32.54 -1.65 -16.98
C PHE A 135 33.13 -2.48 -15.83
N VAL A 136 32.75 -2.13 -14.59
CA VAL A 136 33.20 -2.84 -13.38
C VAL A 136 32.24 -3.97 -13.03
N GLY A 137 30.93 -3.71 -13.13
CA GLY A 137 29.91 -4.71 -12.84
C GLY A 137 28.57 -4.11 -12.42
N TYR A 138 27.63 -4.97 -12.04
CA TYR A 138 26.32 -4.55 -11.55
C TYR A 138 26.29 -4.45 -10.02
N LEU A 139 25.80 -3.33 -9.51
CA LEU A 139 25.53 -3.12 -8.08
C LEU A 139 24.24 -3.86 -7.68
N LYS A 140 24.19 -4.34 -6.43
CA LYS A 140 23.06 -5.12 -5.88
C LYS A 140 22.42 -4.46 -4.68
#